data_AF-A0A3B3I6R4-F1
#
_entry.id   AF-A0A3B3I6R4-F1
#
_cell.length_a   1.000
_cell.length_b   1.000
_cell.length_c   1.000
_cell.angle_alpha   90.00
_cell.angle_beta   90.00
_cell.angle_gamma   90.00
#
_symmetry.space_group_name_H-M   'P 1'
#
loop_
_entity.id
_entity.type
_entity.pdbx_description
1 polymer ?
#
loop_
_entity_poly.entity_id
_entity_poly.type
_entity_poly.pdbx_seq_one_letter_code
_entity_poly.pdbx_strand_id
1 'polypeptide(L)'
;MSADVAASLSVLALVVVVSDVTRRLLIGARADTGLAAYLGELVSTFQLCCCTHELKLLSDAGGIEPQLALTLTYLAAVVHGLTFRGAIGNPSGVLVHAYHARFPAGCALRRIACQFGAAAAARGAVRLVWGIGLSELHVRHRLLGFHCSSPVRAPLTKAAGVELVCAFAVQTVITCTQRLEEKFRVHAVAAAITTMVYAGGSVTGAVLNPAVAFSTQFLCTGPSFLENCFIYWLSPVLGMLSSVLLSDKVSAVLWTTSSSPRLPLSSKKAA
;
A
#
# COMPACT_ATOMS: atom_id res chain seq x y z
N MET A 1 -24.60 14.36 -1.61
CA MET A 1 -23.90 13.26 -2.33
C MET A 1 -23.04 13.77 -3.49
N SER A 2 -23.58 14.41 -4.54
CA SER A 2 -22.75 14.89 -5.66
C SER A 2 -21.72 15.95 -5.23
N ALA A 3 -22.11 16.89 -4.36
CA ALA A 3 -21.21 17.90 -3.80
C ALA A 3 -20.13 17.29 -2.89
N ASP A 4 -20.47 16.28 -2.07
CA ASP A 4 -19.52 15.59 -1.20
C ASP A 4 -18.45 14.85 -2.03
N VAL A 5 -18.89 14.13 -3.08
CA VAL A 5 -17.98 13.47 -4.03
C VAL A 5 -17.09 14.48 -4.72
N ALA A 6 -17.63 15.60 -5.20
CA ALA A 6 -16.83 16.65 -5.87
C ALA A 6 -15.79 17.28 -4.93
N ALA A 7 -16.16 17.54 -3.68
CA ALA A 7 -15.25 18.06 -2.66
C ALA A 7 -14.12 17.04 -2.36
N SER A 8 -14.47 15.78 -2.15
CA SER A 8 -13.48 14.71 -1.93
C SER A 8 -12.54 14.52 -3.12
N LEU A 9 -13.06 14.54 -4.35
CA LEU A 9 -12.23 14.48 -5.56
C LEU A 9 -11.29 15.68 -5.66
N SER A 10 -11.73 16.87 -5.27
CA SER A 10 -10.90 18.08 -5.23
C SER A 10 -9.78 17.96 -4.19
N VAL A 11 -10.08 17.41 -3.01
CA VAL A 11 -9.08 17.11 -1.97
C VAL A 11 -8.07 16.07 -2.47
N LEU A 12 -8.51 14.98 -3.08
CA LEU A 12 -7.65 13.95 -3.65
C LEU A 12 -6.72 14.53 -4.72
N ALA A 13 -7.27 15.32 -5.64
CA ALA A 13 -6.48 15.98 -6.69
C ALA A 13 -5.45 16.95 -6.09
N LEU A 14 -5.84 17.77 -5.11
CA LEU A 14 -4.94 18.69 -4.43
C LEU A 14 -3.79 17.95 -3.73
N VAL A 15 -4.10 16.89 -2.98
CA VAL A 15 -3.08 16.06 -2.30
C VAL A 15 -2.10 15.49 -3.32
N VAL A 16 -2.59 14.92 -4.42
CA VAL A 16 -1.75 14.37 -5.50
C VAL A 16 -0.86 15.45 -6.11
N VAL A 17 -1.41 16.61 -6.46
CA VAL A 17 -0.64 17.71 -7.08
C VAL A 17 0.43 18.24 -6.14
N VAL A 18 0.07 18.53 -4.88
CA VAL A 18 1.02 19.01 -3.87
C VAL A 18 2.12 17.99 -3.63
N SER A 19 1.77 16.70 -3.52
CA SER A 19 2.74 15.63 -3.36
C SER A 19 3.66 15.47 -4.58
N ASP A 20 3.15 15.56 -5.81
CA ASP A 20 3.99 15.48 -7.01
C ASP A 20 4.91 16.70 -7.16
N VAL A 21 4.41 17.91 -6.91
CA VAL A 21 5.24 19.13 -6.90
C VAL A 21 6.34 19.02 -5.84
N THR A 22 5.97 18.62 -4.62
CA THR A 22 6.92 18.43 -3.51
C THR A 22 7.98 17.38 -3.87
N ARG A 23 7.56 16.26 -4.48
CA ARG A 23 8.46 15.22 -4.97
C ARG A 23 9.44 15.79 -5.98
N ARG A 24 8.98 16.53 -7.00
CA ARG A 24 9.85 17.12 -8.03
C ARG A 24 10.85 18.11 -7.45
N LEU A 25 10.42 18.97 -6.53
CA LEU A 25 11.27 19.98 -5.89
C LEU A 25 12.30 19.34 -4.95
N LEU A 26 11.86 18.47 -4.03
CA LEU A 26 12.73 17.90 -3.00
C LEU A 26 13.66 16.80 -3.51
N ILE A 27 13.17 15.93 -4.40
CA ILE A 27 13.96 14.82 -4.93
C ILE A 27 14.85 15.31 -6.07
N GLY A 28 14.35 16.19 -6.95
CA GLY A 28 15.15 16.79 -8.01
C GLY A 28 16.34 17.58 -7.48
N ALA A 29 16.15 18.38 -6.43
CA ALA A 29 17.23 19.17 -5.83
C ALA A 29 18.24 18.36 -5.00
N ARG A 30 17.95 17.08 -4.69
CA ARG A 30 18.75 16.25 -3.76
C ARG A 30 19.09 14.87 -4.33
N ALA A 31 18.98 14.70 -5.65
CA ALA A 31 19.18 13.43 -6.34
C ALA A 31 20.53 12.77 -5.96
N ASP A 32 21.58 13.59 -5.77
CA ASP A 32 22.94 13.10 -5.52
C ASP A 32 23.25 12.77 -4.05
N THR A 33 22.36 13.10 -3.11
CA THR A 33 22.68 13.11 -1.67
C THR A 33 22.36 11.79 -0.94
N GLY A 34 21.88 10.75 -1.64
CA GLY A 34 21.37 9.52 -1.02
C GLY A 34 20.11 9.70 -0.15
N LEU A 35 19.71 10.94 0.14
CA LEU A 35 18.50 11.32 0.89
C LEU A 35 17.23 11.27 0.03
N ALA A 36 17.39 11.37 -1.29
CA ALA A 36 16.31 11.33 -2.27
C ALA A 36 15.34 10.16 -2.04
N ALA A 37 15.87 8.99 -1.68
CA ALA A 37 15.05 7.81 -1.43
C ALA A 37 14.19 7.92 -0.16
N TYR A 38 14.70 8.51 0.92
CA TYR A 38 13.96 8.70 2.17
C TYR A 38 12.89 9.79 2.03
N LEU A 39 13.20 10.86 1.31
CA LEU A 39 12.22 11.89 0.93
C LEU A 39 11.14 11.30 0.03
N GLY A 40 11.51 10.41 -0.88
CA GLY A 40 10.58 9.62 -1.69
C GLY A 40 9.60 8.82 -0.83
N GLU A 41 10.08 8.09 0.19
CA GLU A 41 9.20 7.38 1.14
C GLU A 41 8.28 8.34 1.91
N LEU A 42 8.79 9.47 2.41
CA LEU A 42 7.99 10.45 3.14
C LEU A 42 6.83 10.99 2.29
N VAL A 43 7.13 11.52 1.11
CA VAL A 43 6.11 12.18 0.27
C VAL A 43 5.14 11.15 -0.32
N SER A 44 5.65 9.97 -0.70
CA SER A 44 4.84 8.85 -1.18
C SER A 44 3.82 8.40 -0.13
N THR A 45 4.29 8.02 1.06
CA THR A 45 3.40 7.52 2.13
C THR A 45 2.45 8.60 2.64
N PHE A 46 2.86 9.88 2.64
CA PHE A 46 1.98 10.98 2.97
C PHE A 46 0.80 11.07 1.99
N GLN A 47 1.08 11.08 0.68
CA GLN A 47 0.03 11.09 -0.35
C GLN A 47 -0.90 9.89 -0.19
N LEU A 48 -0.33 8.69 -0.04
CA LEU A 48 -1.07 7.45 0.09
C LEU A 48 -2.02 7.52 1.30
N CYS A 49 -1.52 7.88 2.48
CA CYS A 49 -2.33 7.97 3.69
C CYS A 49 -3.43 9.04 3.58
N CYS A 50 -3.11 10.23 3.08
CA CYS A 50 -4.10 11.30 2.88
C CYS A 50 -5.22 10.86 1.94
N CYS A 51 -4.88 10.23 0.81
CA CYS A 51 -5.88 9.72 -0.12
C CYS A 51 -6.72 8.60 0.50
N THR A 52 -6.10 7.67 1.25
CA THR A 52 -6.84 6.61 1.94
C THR A 52 -7.80 7.17 2.99
N HIS A 53 -7.41 8.20 3.75
CA HIS A 53 -8.29 8.87 4.70
C HIS A 53 -9.52 9.48 4.02
N GLU A 54 -9.33 10.24 2.94
CA GLU A 54 -10.45 10.87 2.21
C GLU A 54 -11.37 9.82 1.58
N LEU A 55 -10.82 8.79 0.95
CA LEU A 55 -11.60 7.69 0.37
C LEU A 55 -12.36 6.90 1.44
N LYS A 56 -11.75 6.65 2.60
CA LYS A 56 -12.40 6.00 3.73
C LYS A 56 -13.56 6.85 4.26
N LEU A 57 -13.36 8.16 4.43
CA LEU A 57 -14.42 9.06 4.87
C LEU A 57 -15.60 9.09 3.87
N LEU A 58 -15.30 9.19 2.58
CA LEU A 58 -16.30 9.21 1.51
C LEU A 58 -17.07 7.88 1.42
N SER A 59 -16.39 6.75 1.58
CA SER A 59 -17.00 5.42 1.59
C SER A 59 -17.87 5.20 2.83
N ASP A 60 -17.29 5.37 4.03
CA ASP A 60 -17.92 4.98 5.28
C ASP A 60 -19.03 5.95 5.72
N ALA A 61 -18.78 7.25 5.61
CA ALA A 61 -19.71 8.29 6.06
C ALA A 61 -20.43 8.97 4.89
N GLY A 62 -19.78 9.10 3.73
CA GLY A 62 -20.41 9.64 2.52
C GLY A 62 -21.42 8.70 1.89
N GLY A 63 -21.32 7.39 2.15
CA GLY A 63 -22.30 6.40 1.72
C GLY A 63 -22.38 6.23 0.20
N ILE A 64 -21.26 6.45 -0.50
CA ILE A 64 -21.19 6.25 -1.95
C ILE A 64 -21.37 4.78 -2.31
N GLU A 65 -21.84 4.52 -3.54
CA GLU A 65 -22.01 3.16 -4.03
C GLU A 65 -20.68 2.38 -4.00
N PRO A 66 -20.69 1.09 -3.62
CA PRO A 66 -19.48 0.27 -3.54
C PRO A 66 -18.67 0.26 -4.85
N GLN A 67 -19.33 0.25 -6.00
CA GLN A 67 -18.69 0.30 -7.31
C GLN A 67 -17.91 1.60 -7.51
N LEU A 68 -18.48 2.73 -7.07
CA LEU A 68 -17.78 4.02 -7.13
C LEU A 68 -16.60 4.04 -6.16
N ALA A 69 -16.76 3.55 -4.93
CA ALA A 69 -15.67 3.47 -3.95
C ALA A 69 -14.49 2.62 -4.46
N LEU A 70 -14.77 1.48 -5.09
CA LEU A 70 -13.75 0.61 -5.70
C LEU A 70 -13.09 1.28 -6.91
N THR A 71 -13.86 1.97 -7.74
CA THR A 71 -13.33 2.74 -8.88
C THR A 71 -12.37 3.82 -8.41
N LEU A 72 -12.74 4.58 -7.38
CA LEU A 72 -11.88 5.61 -6.80
C LEU A 72 -10.64 5.02 -6.12
N THR A 73 -10.77 3.87 -5.46
CA THR A 73 -9.63 3.12 -4.88
C THR A 73 -8.65 2.70 -5.97
N TYR A 74 -9.14 2.14 -7.08
CA TYR A 74 -8.33 1.77 -8.23
C TYR A 74 -7.60 2.99 -8.81
N LEU A 75 -8.33 4.07 -9.09
CA LEU A 75 -7.76 5.30 -9.65
C LEU A 75 -6.70 5.90 -8.71
N ALA A 76 -6.97 5.98 -7.42
CA ALA A 76 -6.01 6.47 -6.44
C ALA A 76 -4.74 5.59 -6.38
N ALA A 77 -4.87 4.27 -6.44
CA ALA A 77 -3.75 3.35 -6.48
C ALA A 77 -2.92 3.50 -7.77
N VAL A 78 -3.57 3.64 -8.93
CA VAL A 78 -2.89 3.91 -10.21
C VAL A 78 -2.14 5.24 -10.16
N VAL A 79 -2.81 6.32 -9.76
CA VAL A 79 -2.22 7.66 -9.67
C VAL A 79 -1.02 7.62 -8.72
N HIS A 80 -1.16 7.01 -7.54
CA HIS A 80 -0.06 6.86 -6.60
C HIS A 80 1.14 6.12 -7.18
N GLY A 81 0.91 4.96 -7.82
CA GLY A 81 1.97 4.16 -8.45
C GLY A 81 2.67 4.88 -9.61
N LEU A 82 1.93 5.69 -10.39
CA LEU A 82 2.50 6.49 -11.48
C LEU A 82 3.28 7.71 -10.99
N THR A 83 2.87 8.34 -9.88
CA THR A 83 3.54 9.50 -9.28
C THR A 83 4.85 9.11 -8.58
N PHE A 84 4.86 8.01 -7.83
CA PHE A 84 5.99 7.61 -6.97
C PHE A 84 6.72 6.37 -7.47
N ARG A 85 7.19 6.43 -8.71
CA ARG A 85 8.03 5.39 -9.34
C ARG A 85 9.32 5.18 -8.53
N GLY A 86 9.38 4.12 -7.73
CA GLY A 86 10.55 3.72 -6.95
C GLY A 86 10.49 3.96 -5.44
N ALA A 87 9.45 4.63 -4.93
CA ALA A 87 9.17 4.62 -3.49
C ALA A 87 8.45 3.31 -3.12
N ILE A 88 8.76 2.72 -1.97
CA ILE A 88 8.14 1.46 -1.54
C ILE A 88 6.80 1.74 -0.86
N GLY A 89 6.74 2.78 -0.02
CA GLY A 89 5.52 3.25 0.63
C GLY A 89 4.86 2.28 1.60
N ASN A 90 5.46 1.12 1.87
CA ASN A 90 4.92 0.03 2.69
C ASN A 90 6.02 -0.62 3.54
N PRO A 91 5.91 -0.61 4.89
CA PRO A 91 6.91 -1.25 5.76
C PRO A 91 7.11 -2.74 5.47
N SER A 92 6.04 -3.49 5.14
CA SER A 92 6.15 -4.90 4.76
C SER A 92 6.96 -5.08 3.47
N GLY A 93 6.74 -4.21 2.48
CA GLY A 93 7.53 -4.18 1.25
C GLY A 93 9.01 -3.84 1.49
N VAL A 94 9.30 -2.96 2.45
CA VAL A 94 10.69 -2.64 2.83
C VAL A 94 11.38 -3.88 3.42
N LEU A 95 10.69 -4.66 4.25
CA LEU A 95 11.22 -5.90 4.81
C LEU A 95 11.45 -6.97 3.74
N VAL A 96 10.55 -7.09 2.75
CA VAL A 96 10.75 -7.98 1.59
C VAL A 96 12.01 -7.59 0.79
N HIS A 97 12.22 -6.30 0.55
CA HIS A 97 13.43 -5.85 -0.14
C HIS A 97 14.70 -6.09 0.68
N ALA A 98 14.64 -5.93 2.00
CA ALA A 98 15.74 -6.26 2.90
C ALA A 98 16.05 -7.77 2.91
N TYR A 99 15.01 -8.62 2.87
CA TYR A 99 15.14 -10.08 2.73
C TYR A 99 15.91 -10.47 1.46
N HIS A 100 15.62 -9.84 0.32
CA HIS A 100 16.38 -10.03 -0.92
C HIS A 100 17.73 -9.27 -0.96
N ALA A 101 18.21 -8.75 0.18
CA ALA A 101 19.45 -7.98 0.30
C ALA A 101 19.56 -6.78 -0.66
N ARG A 102 18.42 -6.18 -1.07
CA ARG A 102 18.42 -5.02 -2.00
C ARG A 102 18.94 -3.74 -1.34
N PHE A 103 18.94 -3.65 -0.01
CA PHE A 103 19.58 -2.59 0.76
C PHE A 103 19.87 -3.04 2.21
N PRO A 104 20.84 -2.43 2.90
CA PRO A 104 21.22 -2.80 4.27
C PRO A 104 20.13 -2.48 5.30
N ALA A 105 20.14 -3.17 6.44
CA ALA A 105 19.14 -3.05 7.50
C ALA A 105 18.95 -1.60 8.02
N GLY A 106 20.03 -0.83 8.16
CA GLY A 106 19.94 0.58 8.56
C GLY A 106 19.18 1.45 7.55
N CYS A 107 19.28 1.16 6.25
CA CYS A 107 18.48 1.82 5.23
C CYS A 107 17.00 1.42 5.33
N ALA A 108 16.72 0.14 5.60
CA ALA A 108 15.36 -0.36 5.80
C ALA A 108 14.67 0.38 6.97
N LEU A 109 15.33 0.46 8.12
CA LEU A 109 14.80 1.13 9.31
C LEU A 109 14.50 2.61 9.06
N ARG A 110 15.40 3.34 8.39
CA ARG A 110 15.19 4.75 8.04
C ARG A 110 14.00 4.95 7.10
N ARG A 111 13.81 4.07 6.12
CA ARG A 111 12.62 4.10 5.25
C ARG A 111 11.34 3.85 6.03
N ILE A 112 11.32 2.84 6.90
CA ILE A 112 10.16 2.53 7.75
C ILE A 112 9.83 3.71 8.67
N ALA A 113 10.84 4.33 9.29
CA ALA A 113 10.66 5.53 10.11
C ALA A 113 10.07 6.70 9.30
N CYS A 114 10.54 6.91 8.07
CA CYS A 114 9.95 7.88 7.15
C CYS A 114 8.47 7.58 6.86
N GLN A 115 8.14 6.33 6.56
CA GLN A 115 6.77 5.92 6.26
C GLN A 115 5.82 6.15 7.46
N PHE A 116 6.24 5.79 8.69
CA PHE A 116 5.44 6.06 9.89
C PHE A 116 5.34 7.55 10.23
N GLY A 117 6.42 8.32 10.04
CA GLY A 117 6.40 9.77 10.19
C GLY A 117 5.41 10.43 9.23
N ALA A 118 5.43 10.02 7.96
CA ALA A 118 4.47 10.47 6.95
C ALA A 118 3.03 10.06 7.27
N ALA A 119 2.82 8.83 7.76
CA ALA A 119 1.51 8.35 8.20
C ALA A 119 0.92 9.18 9.35
N ALA A 120 1.74 9.57 10.33
CA ALA A 120 1.34 10.46 11.42
C ALA A 120 1.03 11.87 10.90
N ALA A 121 1.88 12.43 10.05
CA ALA A 121 1.68 13.74 9.45
C ALA A 121 0.40 13.80 8.60
N ALA A 122 0.14 12.76 7.80
CA ALA A 122 -1.07 12.64 6.98
C ALA A 122 -2.34 12.69 7.82
N ARG A 123 -2.38 11.96 8.94
CA ARG A 123 -3.51 11.97 9.88
C ARG A 123 -3.78 13.38 10.43
N GLY A 124 -2.73 14.14 10.76
CA GLY A 124 -2.86 15.53 11.18
C GLY A 124 -3.39 16.42 10.05
N ALA A 125 -2.79 16.32 8.86
CA ALA A 125 -3.12 17.13 7.70
C ALA A 125 -4.59 16.96 7.26
N VAL A 126 -5.10 15.73 7.17
CA VAL A 126 -6.50 15.50 6.75
C VAL A 126 -7.51 16.08 7.73
N ARG A 127 -7.22 16.10 9.03
CA ARG A 127 -8.08 16.76 10.03
C ARG A 127 -8.13 18.28 9.83
N LEU A 128 -7.02 18.89 9.39
CA LEU A 128 -7.02 20.31 9.03
C LEU A 128 -7.90 20.56 7.80
N VAL A 129 -7.76 19.72 6.77
CA VAL A 129 -8.57 19.81 5.54
C VAL A 129 -10.06 19.63 5.85
N TRP A 130 -10.44 18.58 6.57
CA TRP A 130 -11.82 18.35 6.99
C TRP A 130 -12.35 19.47 7.90
N GLY A 131 -11.49 20.08 8.70
CA GLY A 131 -11.81 21.23 9.55
C GLY A 131 -12.29 22.46 8.78
N ILE A 132 -11.87 22.62 7.52
CA ILE A 132 -12.30 23.70 6.62
C ILE A 132 -13.80 23.56 6.28
N GLY A 133 -14.32 22.33 6.21
CA GLY A 133 -15.73 22.07 5.93
C GLY A 133 -16.11 22.30 4.46
N LEU A 134 -15.33 21.77 3.52
CA LEU A 134 -15.56 21.95 2.07
C LEU A 134 -16.86 21.29 1.56
N SER A 135 -17.49 20.41 2.36
CA SER A 135 -18.75 19.73 2.08
C SER A 135 -19.52 19.45 3.37
N GLU A 136 -20.80 19.11 3.25
CA GLU A 136 -21.63 18.63 4.37
C GLU A 136 -21.01 17.40 5.04
N LEU A 137 -20.39 16.51 4.26
CA LEU A 137 -19.64 15.38 4.80
C LEU A 137 -18.49 15.82 5.72
N HIS A 138 -17.68 16.81 5.29
CA HIS A 138 -16.57 17.33 6.08
C HIS A 138 -17.06 18.09 7.32
N VAL A 139 -18.10 18.92 7.18
CA VAL A 139 -18.74 19.63 8.30
C VAL A 139 -19.26 18.64 9.34
N ARG A 140 -20.01 17.62 8.92
CA ARG A 140 -20.52 16.58 9.81
C ARG A 140 -19.39 15.81 10.50
N HIS A 141 -18.34 15.45 9.76
CA HIS A 141 -17.19 14.74 10.35
C HIS A 141 -16.46 15.61 11.39
N ARG A 142 -16.34 16.92 11.14
CA ARG A 142 -15.81 17.90 12.10
C ARG A 142 -16.70 18.02 13.35
N LEU A 143 -18.02 18.10 13.18
CA LEU A 143 -18.98 18.19 14.30
C LEU A 143 -18.93 16.95 15.19
N LEU A 144 -18.67 15.78 14.59
CA LEU A 144 -18.41 14.54 15.30
C LEU A 144 -16.98 14.44 15.83
N GLY A 145 -16.19 15.52 15.86
CA GLY A 145 -14.83 15.53 16.43
C GLY A 145 -13.83 14.63 15.71
N PHE A 146 -14.03 14.37 14.41
CA PHE A 146 -13.20 13.46 13.60
C PHE A 146 -13.13 12.02 14.16
N HIS A 147 -14.18 11.58 14.85
CA HIS A 147 -14.27 10.20 15.33
C HIS A 147 -14.28 9.22 14.16
N CYS A 148 -13.56 8.11 14.34
CA CYS A 148 -13.53 7.01 13.38
C CYS A 148 -13.71 5.68 14.10
N SER A 149 -14.31 4.72 13.39
CA SER A 149 -14.48 3.34 13.84
C SER A 149 -13.67 2.38 12.96
N SER A 150 -13.13 1.34 13.58
CA SER A 150 -12.52 0.23 12.86
C SER A 150 -13.60 -0.63 12.18
N PRO A 151 -13.36 -1.13 10.96
CA PRO A 151 -14.25 -2.11 10.32
C PRO A 151 -14.18 -3.49 10.99
N VAL A 152 -13.17 -3.74 11.83
CA VAL A 152 -12.93 -5.05 12.46
C VAL A 152 -13.99 -5.35 13.52
N ARG A 153 -15.00 -6.12 13.10
CA ARG A 153 -16.01 -6.74 13.99
C ARG A 153 -15.88 -8.26 14.06
N ALA A 154 -15.01 -8.84 13.22
CA ALA A 154 -14.75 -10.26 13.15
C ALA A 154 -13.78 -10.72 14.26
N PRO A 155 -13.72 -12.03 14.56
CA PRO A 155 -12.70 -12.57 15.46
C PRO A 155 -11.28 -12.20 15.02
N LEU A 156 -10.40 -11.96 15.98
CA LEU A 156 -9.02 -11.50 15.77
C LEU A 156 -8.26 -12.32 14.72
N THR A 157 -8.36 -13.65 14.79
CA THR A 157 -7.70 -14.58 13.86
C THR A 157 -8.26 -14.48 12.44
N LYS A 158 -9.57 -14.26 12.30
CA LYS A 158 -10.20 -14.05 10.98
C LYS A 158 -9.73 -12.74 10.36
N ALA A 159 -9.69 -11.65 11.13
CA ALA A 159 -9.18 -10.36 10.66
C ALA A 159 -7.69 -10.46 10.27
N ALA A 160 -6.87 -11.07 11.11
CA ALA A 160 -5.46 -11.33 10.82
C ALA A 160 -5.27 -12.20 9.57
N GLY A 161 -6.11 -13.22 9.37
CA GLY A 161 -6.09 -14.08 8.19
C GLY A 161 -6.42 -13.33 6.89
N VAL A 162 -7.40 -12.41 6.93
CA VAL A 162 -7.75 -11.57 5.78
C VAL A 162 -6.56 -10.70 5.36
N GLU A 163 -5.97 -9.94 6.29
CA GLU A 163 -4.81 -9.11 5.99
C GLU A 163 -3.61 -9.92 5.46
N LEU A 164 -3.38 -11.11 6.00
CA LEU A 164 -2.33 -12.02 5.53
C LEU A 164 -2.57 -12.47 4.08
N VAL A 165 -3.77 -12.99 3.78
CA VAL A 165 -4.12 -13.51 2.45
C VAL A 165 -4.11 -12.39 1.42
N CYS A 166 -4.67 -11.24 1.77
CA CYS A 166 -4.68 -10.09 0.88
C CYS A 166 -3.25 -9.62 0.59
N ALA A 167 -2.37 -9.53 1.60
CA ALA A 167 -0.99 -9.07 1.42
C ALA A 167 -0.17 -10.07 0.60
N PHE A 168 -0.39 -11.37 0.82
CA PHE A 168 0.17 -12.44 0.00
C PHE A 168 -0.24 -12.31 -1.47
N ALA A 169 -1.54 -12.09 -1.75
CA ALA A 169 -2.04 -11.98 -3.11
C ALA A 169 -1.46 -10.76 -3.85
N VAL A 170 -1.47 -9.59 -3.21
CA VAL A 170 -0.87 -8.37 -3.80
C VAL A 170 0.62 -8.55 -4.03
N GLN A 171 1.36 -9.12 -3.08
CA GLN A 171 2.79 -9.39 -3.25
C GLN A 171 3.06 -10.39 -4.38
N THR A 172 2.19 -11.39 -4.55
CA THR A 172 2.31 -12.35 -5.64
C THR A 172 2.16 -11.66 -6.99
N VAL A 173 1.18 -10.76 -7.13
CA VAL A 173 1.03 -9.95 -8.35
C VAL A 173 2.26 -9.07 -8.59
N ILE A 174 2.80 -8.41 -7.56
CA ILE A 174 4.04 -7.63 -7.66
C ILE A 174 5.19 -8.51 -8.20
N THR A 175 5.37 -9.71 -7.65
CA THR A 175 6.44 -10.64 -8.06
C THR A 175 6.24 -11.17 -9.48
N CYS A 176 5.02 -11.53 -9.87
CA CYS A 176 4.72 -12.04 -11.21
C CYS A 176 4.82 -10.97 -12.30
N THR A 177 4.57 -9.70 -11.95
CA THR A 177 4.58 -8.57 -12.89
C THR A 177 5.88 -7.78 -12.89
N GLN A 178 6.89 -8.22 -12.12
CA GLN A 178 8.15 -7.48 -11.96
C GLN A 178 8.93 -7.29 -13.28
N ARG A 179 8.73 -8.18 -14.26
CA ARG A 179 9.36 -8.13 -15.60
C ARG A 179 8.57 -7.33 -16.62
N LEU A 180 7.33 -6.92 -16.30
CA LEU A 180 6.52 -6.10 -17.20
C LEU A 180 6.97 -4.65 -17.17
N GLU A 181 6.64 -3.91 -18.23
CA GLU A 181 6.80 -2.46 -18.22
C GLU A 181 6.02 -1.84 -17.04
N GLU A 182 6.62 -0.81 -16.43
CA GLU A 182 6.09 -0.19 -15.23
C GLU A 182 4.63 0.28 -15.38
N LYS A 183 4.26 0.81 -16.55
CA LYS A 183 2.89 1.26 -16.84
C LYS A 183 1.87 0.13 -16.63
N PHE A 184 2.17 -1.08 -17.11
CA PHE A 184 1.28 -2.24 -16.95
C PHE A 184 1.34 -2.81 -15.54
N ARG A 185 2.54 -2.84 -14.95
CA ARG A 185 2.74 -3.30 -13.57
C ARG A 185 1.90 -2.49 -12.57
N VAL A 186 1.87 -1.16 -12.72
CA VAL A 186 1.07 -0.28 -11.84
C VAL A 186 -0.42 -0.62 -11.92
N HIS A 187 -0.97 -0.80 -13.12
CA HIS A 187 -2.37 -1.17 -13.28
C HIS A 187 -2.67 -2.57 -12.73
N ALA A 188 -1.77 -3.54 -12.91
CA ALA A 188 -1.93 -4.89 -12.37
C ALA A 188 -1.96 -4.88 -10.83
N VAL A 189 -1.04 -4.15 -10.20
CA VAL A 189 -0.99 -4.01 -8.73
C VAL A 189 -2.21 -3.24 -8.20
N ALA A 190 -2.62 -2.15 -8.86
CA ALA A 190 -3.81 -1.39 -8.49
C ALA A 190 -5.09 -2.23 -8.60
N ALA A 191 -5.22 -3.04 -9.65
CA ALA A 191 -6.32 -3.99 -9.79
C ALA A 191 -6.30 -5.03 -8.67
N ALA A 192 -5.13 -5.61 -8.35
CA ALA A 192 -5.01 -6.57 -7.26
C ALA A 192 -5.40 -5.98 -5.90
N ILE A 193 -4.93 -4.77 -5.58
CA ILE A 193 -5.32 -4.04 -4.36
C ILE A 193 -6.84 -3.83 -4.33
N THR A 194 -7.42 -3.34 -5.43
CA THR A 194 -8.87 -3.08 -5.52
C THR A 194 -9.69 -4.36 -5.33
N THR A 195 -9.26 -5.47 -5.93
CA THR A 195 -9.89 -6.78 -5.73
C THR A 195 -9.79 -7.25 -4.28
N MET A 196 -8.66 -7.02 -3.60
CA MET A 196 -8.52 -7.35 -2.19
C MET A 196 -9.38 -6.45 -1.29
N VAL A 197 -9.54 -5.17 -1.64
CA VAL A 197 -10.48 -4.25 -0.96
C VAL A 197 -11.92 -4.72 -1.14
N TYR A 198 -12.31 -5.17 -2.34
CA TYR A 198 -13.62 -5.78 -2.55
C TYR A 198 -13.82 -7.05 -1.70
N ALA A 199 -12.82 -7.95 -1.67
CA ALA A 199 -12.94 -9.24 -1.00
C ALA A 199 -12.85 -9.17 0.54
N GLY A 200 -11.96 -8.33 1.07
CA GLY A 200 -11.62 -8.26 2.50
C GLY A 200 -11.95 -6.92 3.18
N GLY A 201 -12.37 -5.90 2.42
CA GLY A 201 -12.58 -4.54 2.92
C GLY A 201 -13.63 -4.45 4.02
N SER A 202 -14.70 -5.24 3.93
CA SER A 202 -15.75 -5.28 4.96
C SER A 202 -15.29 -5.89 6.30
N VAL A 203 -14.15 -6.61 6.31
CA VAL A 203 -13.61 -7.26 7.51
C VAL A 203 -12.52 -6.40 8.15
N THR A 204 -11.58 -5.88 7.37
CA THR A 204 -10.40 -5.16 7.90
C THR A 204 -10.11 -3.84 7.20
N GLY A 205 -10.84 -3.51 6.13
CA GLY A 205 -10.48 -2.46 5.17
C GLY A 205 -9.46 -2.92 4.14
N ALA A 206 -8.95 -4.16 4.22
CA ALA A 206 -7.88 -4.72 3.40
C ALA A 206 -6.74 -3.70 3.22
N VAL A 207 -6.08 -3.34 4.31
CA VAL A 207 -5.12 -2.21 4.33
C VAL A 207 -3.75 -2.63 3.81
N LEU A 208 -3.31 -3.85 4.12
CA LEU A 208 -2.11 -4.53 3.60
C LEU A 208 -0.78 -3.77 3.81
N ASN A 209 -0.79 -2.71 4.60
CA ASN A 209 0.30 -1.76 4.72
C ASN A 209 0.35 -1.23 6.16
N PRO A 210 1.38 -1.61 6.94
CA PRO A 210 1.52 -1.20 8.34
C PRO A 210 1.49 0.32 8.56
N ALA A 211 2.05 1.12 7.64
CA ALA A 211 2.06 2.58 7.77
C ALA A 211 0.68 3.18 7.51
N VAL A 212 -0.02 2.72 6.47
CA VAL A 212 -1.39 3.16 6.19
C VAL A 212 -2.32 2.76 7.31
N ALA A 213 -2.22 1.52 7.82
CA ALA A 213 -3.04 1.04 8.94
C ALA A 213 -2.76 1.84 10.22
N PHE A 214 -1.48 2.14 10.49
CA PHE A 214 -1.12 3.01 11.59
C PHE A 214 -1.74 4.39 11.45
N SER A 215 -1.92 4.94 10.24
CA SER A 215 -2.60 6.21 10.00
C SER A 215 -4.13 6.12 10.12
N THR A 216 -4.75 5.04 9.66
CA THR A 216 -6.22 4.97 9.46
C THR A 216 -7.00 4.13 10.46
N GLN A 217 -6.33 3.27 11.25
CA GLN A 217 -6.99 2.31 12.14
C GLN A 217 -6.61 2.45 13.62
N PHE A 218 -5.32 2.68 13.94
CA PHE A 218 -4.79 2.55 15.32
C PHE A 218 -5.35 3.53 16.38
N LEU A 219 -5.99 4.63 15.96
CA LEU A 219 -6.65 5.58 16.87
C LEU A 219 -8.18 5.60 16.72
N CYS A 220 -8.73 4.67 15.94
CA CYS A 220 -10.17 4.51 15.81
C CYS A 220 -10.72 3.63 16.94
N THR A 221 -12.00 3.76 17.23
CA THR A 221 -12.69 2.86 18.16
C THR A 221 -12.71 1.44 17.58
N GLY A 222 -12.40 0.42 18.39
CA GLY A 222 -12.31 -0.96 17.92
C GLY A 222 -11.20 -1.74 18.65
N PRO A 223 -10.39 -2.54 17.93
CA PRO A 223 -9.33 -3.35 18.53
C PRO A 223 -8.30 -2.51 19.30
N SER A 224 -7.72 -3.11 20.32
CA SER A 224 -6.59 -2.55 21.07
C SER A 224 -5.36 -2.35 20.20
N PHE A 225 -4.37 -1.60 20.70
CA PHE A 225 -3.11 -1.37 19.99
C PHE A 225 -2.41 -2.69 19.62
N LEU A 226 -2.34 -3.66 20.55
CA LEU A 226 -1.68 -4.94 20.31
C LEU A 226 -2.44 -5.81 19.30
N GLU A 227 -3.77 -5.81 19.34
CA GLU A 227 -4.59 -6.49 18.34
C GLU A 227 -4.39 -5.87 16.95
N ASN A 228 -4.31 -4.55 16.86
CA ASN A 228 -4.00 -3.86 15.61
C ASN A 228 -2.58 -4.17 15.11
N CYS A 229 -1.58 -4.27 15.99
CA CYS A 229 -0.25 -4.75 15.62
C CYS A 229 -0.29 -6.17 15.05
N PHE A 230 -1.08 -7.07 15.66
CA PHE A 230 -1.22 -8.42 15.16
C PHE A 230 -1.89 -8.45 13.77
N ILE A 231 -3.04 -7.77 13.62
CA ILE A 231 -3.83 -7.76 12.38
C ILE A 231 -3.10 -7.02 11.25
N TYR A 232 -2.59 -5.83 11.51
CA TYR A 232 -2.16 -4.91 10.45
C TYR A 232 -0.65 -4.77 10.29
N TRP A 233 0.15 -5.24 11.25
CA TRP A 233 1.61 -5.24 11.12
C TRP A 233 2.13 -6.65 10.89
N LEU A 234 1.89 -7.58 11.82
CA LEU A 234 2.43 -8.93 11.72
C LEU A 234 1.85 -9.68 10.51
N SER A 235 0.53 -9.69 10.34
CA SER A 235 -0.10 -10.45 9.24
C SER A 235 0.32 -9.99 7.83
N PRO A 236 0.34 -8.69 7.49
CA PRO A 236 0.84 -8.27 6.17
C PRO A 236 2.31 -8.61 5.95
N VAL A 237 3.17 -8.50 6.97
CA VAL A 237 4.58 -8.90 6.86
C VAL A 237 4.69 -10.40 6.54
N LEU A 238 3.98 -11.24 7.29
CA LEU A 238 3.96 -12.69 7.07
C LEU A 238 3.39 -13.06 5.69
N GLY A 239 2.32 -12.41 5.26
CA GLY A 239 1.71 -12.63 3.94
C GLY A 239 2.68 -12.31 2.79
N MET A 240 3.32 -11.14 2.83
CA MET A 240 4.26 -10.73 1.79
C MET A 240 5.51 -11.62 1.76
N LEU A 241 6.11 -11.91 2.92
CA LEU A 241 7.28 -12.80 3.00
C LEU A 241 6.93 -14.22 2.51
N SER A 242 5.76 -14.74 2.86
CA SER A 242 5.31 -16.07 2.41
C SER A 242 5.17 -16.14 0.88
N SER A 243 4.64 -15.09 0.26
CA SER A 243 4.52 -14.99 -1.21
C SER A 243 5.87 -15.04 -1.90
N VAL A 244 6.85 -14.29 -1.38
CA VAL A 244 8.20 -14.26 -1.93
C VAL A 244 8.92 -15.59 -1.74
N LEU A 245 8.87 -16.16 -0.54
CA LEU A 245 9.48 -17.47 -0.25
C LEU A 245 8.92 -18.58 -1.16
N LEU A 246 7.61 -18.56 -1.41
CA LEU A 246 6.99 -19.50 -2.33
C LEU A 246 7.47 -19.27 -3.77
N SER A 247 7.52 -18.01 -4.20
CA SER A 247 7.97 -17.64 -5.55
C SER A 247 9.43 -18.03 -5.81
N ASP A 248 10.31 -17.84 -4.82
CA ASP A 248 11.72 -18.22 -4.91
C ASP A 248 11.88 -19.75 -5.02
N LYS A 249 11.14 -20.51 -4.21
CA LYS A 249 11.12 -21.98 -4.28
C LYS A 249 10.60 -22.48 -5.63
N VAL A 250 9.48 -21.94 -6.11
CA VAL A 250 8.90 -22.31 -7.41
C VAL A 250 9.87 -22.00 -8.54
N SER A 251 10.50 -20.82 -8.51
CA SER A 251 11.51 -20.45 -9.49
C SER A 251 12.68 -21.42 -9.48
N ALA A 252 13.24 -21.74 -8.30
CA ALA A 252 14.35 -22.69 -8.17
C ALA A 252 14.00 -24.08 -8.75
N VAL A 253 12.79 -24.59 -8.48
CA VAL A 253 12.32 -25.87 -9.05
C VAL A 253 12.26 -25.79 -10.58
N LEU A 254 11.63 -24.75 -11.14
CA LEU A 254 11.53 -24.58 -12.59
C LEU A 254 12.91 -24.47 -13.27
N TRP A 255 13.87 -23.77 -12.65
CA TRP A 255 15.24 -23.69 -13.14
C TRP A 255 15.93 -25.06 -13.15
N THR A 256 15.75 -25.88 -12.11
CA THR A 256 16.34 -27.24 -12.07
C THR A 256 15.74 -28.17 -13.13
N THR A 257 14.46 -28.01 -13.46
CA THR A 257 13.82 -28.82 -14.52
C THR A 257 14.28 -28.39 -15.92
N SER A 258 14.53 -27.09 -16.14
CA SER A 258 14.97 -26.56 -17.45
C SER A 258 16.44 -26.83 -17.78
N SER A 259 17.29 -27.12 -16.80
CA SER A 259 18.74 -27.26 -16.96
C SER A 259 19.23 -28.70 -17.16
N SER A 260 18.34 -29.64 -17.50
CA SER A 260 18.70 -31.03 -17.85
C SER A 260 18.66 -31.29 -19.37
N PRO A 261 19.75 -31.02 -20.13
CA PRO A 261 19.91 -31.59 -21.45
C PRO A 261 20.53 -32.99 -21.35
N ARG A 262 19.71 -34.03 -21.55
CA ARG A 262 20.25 -35.34 -21.95
C ARG A 262 20.69 -35.27 -23.41
N LEU A 263 21.98 -35.06 -23.66
CA LEU A 263 22.62 -35.53 -24.89
C LEU A 263 23.56 -36.70 -24.54
N PRO A 264 23.28 -37.93 -24.99
CA PRO A 264 24.28 -38.98 -24.94
C PRO A 264 25.37 -38.69 -25.97
N LEU A 265 26.62 -38.66 -25.52
CA LEU A 265 27.82 -38.68 -26.35
C LEU A 265 27.75 -39.90 -27.29
N SER A 266 27.56 -39.64 -28.59
CA SER A 266 27.77 -40.65 -29.63
C SER A 266 29.27 -40.94 -29.72
N SER A 267 29.68 -42.13 -29.29
CA SER A 267 31.01 -42.66 -29.58
C SER A 267 31.05 -43.12 -31.03
N LYS A 268 31.66 -42.31 -31.91
CA LYS A 268 32.16 -42.84 -33.19
C LYS A 268 33.50 -43.50 -32.94
N LYS A 269 33.53 -44.83 -33.02
CA LYS A 269 34.75 -45.63 -33.11
C LYS A 269 35.50 -45.31 -34.41
N ALA A 270 36.81 -45.20 -34.30
CA ALA A 270 37.76 -45.12 -35.39
C ALA A 270 37.71 -46.39 -36.25
N ALA A 271 37.90 -46.20 -37.56
CA ALA A 271 38.37 -47.23 -38.48
C ALA A 271 39.91 -47.21 -38.51
#